data_AF-A0A6B3GI21-F1
#
_entry.id   AF-A0A6B3GI21-F1
#
_cell.length_a   1.000
_cell.length_b   1.000
_cell.length_c   1.000
_cell.angle_alpha   90.00
_cell.angle_beta   90.00
_cell.angle_gamma   90.00
#
_symmetry.space_group_name_H-M   'P 1'
#
loop_
_entity.id
_entity.type
_entity.pdbx_description
1 polymer ?
#
loop_
_entity_poly.entity_id
_entity_poly.type
_entity_poly.pdbx_seq_one_letter_code
_entity_poly.pdbx_strand_id
1 'polypeptide(L)' 'GQPVGALEAGPFHCAAGCLHWGLRRGDAYLDPLSLLPPGLLRRGPSRLLPVFGVPEPPPLSPSGV' A
#
# COMPACT_ATOMS: atom_id res chain seq x y z
N GLY A 1 11.09 7.18 -6.59
CA GLY A 1 10.31 6.82 -5.38
C GLY A 1 11.22 6.89 -4.18
N GLN A 2 10.68 7.15 -2.99
CA GLN A 2 11.41 7.05 -1.73
C GLN A 2 11.20 5.65 -1.13
N PRO A 3 12.25 4.94 -0.72
CA PRO A 3 12.09 3.68 0.01
C PRO A 3 11.32 3.89 1.30
N VAL A 4 10.27 3.10 1.52
CA VAL A 4 9.44 3.15 2.75
C VAL A 4 9.71 1.96 3.69
N GLY A 5 10.53 1.01 3.26
CA GLY A 5 10.89 -0.18 4.02
C GLY A 5 11.61 -1.23 3.17
N ALA A 6 12.09 -2.27 3.83
CA ALA A 6 12.65 -3.47 3.23
C ALA A 6 11.88 -4.70 3.74
N LEU A 7 11.77 -5.73 2.90
CA LEU A 7 11.19 -7.00 3.32
C LEU A 7 12.17 -7.70 4.26
N GLU A 8 11.66 -8.21 5.38
CA GLU A 8 12.46 -9.04 6.29
C GLU A 8 12.77 -10.40 5.66
N ALA A 9 13.61 -11.20 6.32
CA ALA A 9 14.02 -12.52 5.83
C ALA A 9 13.06 -13.66 6.24
N GLY A 10 12.12 -13.45 7.17
CA GLY A 10 11.10 -14.44 7.55
C GLY A 10 10.76 -14.46 9.03
N PRO A 11 9.79 -15.31 9.44
CA PRO A 11 9.06 -16.31 8.64
C PRO A 11 7.86 -15.74 7.85
N PHE A 12 7.58 -16.30 6.66
CA PHE A 12 6.46 -15.88 5.80
C PHE A 12 5.65 -17.06 5.27
N HIS A 13 4.41 -16.79 4.81
CA HIS A 13 3.55 -17.78 4.15
C HIS A 13 3.84 -17.93 2.65
N CYS A 14 4.53 -16.96 2.04
CA CYS A 14 4.96 -16.98 0.64
C CYS A 14 6.24 -17.81 0.47
N ALA A 15 6.46 -18.37 -0.73
CA ALA A 15 7.71 -19.07 -1.07
C ALA A 15 8.96 -18.17 -1.09
N ALA A 16 8.76 -16.85 -1.23
CA ALA A 16 9.79 -15.81 -1.13
C ALA A 16 9.24 -14.60 -0.39
N GLY A 17 10.10 -13.70 0.10
CA GLY A 17 9.68 -12.44 0.72
C GLY A 17 8.75 -11.65 -0.20
N CYS A 18 7.54 -11.38 0.27
CA CYS A 18 6.47 -10.73 -0.51
C CYS A 18 5.92 -9.53 0.28
N LEU A 19 5.72 -8.39 -0.41
CA LEU A 19 5.04 -7.24 0.21
C LEU A 19 3.53 -7.50 0.22
N HIS A 20 2.96 -7.63 1.42
CA HIS A 20 1.52 -7.61 1.59
C HIS A 20 1.07 -6.18 1.87
N TRP A 21 0.22 -5.63 1.01
CA TRP A 21 -0.39 -4.32 1.20
C TRP A 21 -1.89 -4.41 0.89
N GLY A 22 -2.67 -3.49 1.44
CA GLY A 22 -4.12 -3.44 1.23
C GLY A 22 -4.64 -2.00 1.26
N LEU A 23 -5.86 -1.81 0.75
CA LEU A 23 -6.53 -0.52 0.73
C LEU A 23 -7.56 -0.43 1.86
N ARG A 24 -7.47 0.63 2.66
CA ARG A 24 -8.45 0.93 3.71
C ARG A 24 -9.05 2.31 3.52
N ARG A 25 -10.35 2.44 3.82
CA ARG A 25 -11.06 3.72 3.97
C ARG A 25 -11.68 3.76 5.35
N GLY A 26 -11.04 4.47 6.27
CA GLY A 26 -11.33 4.32 7.70
C GLY A 26 -11.12 2.86 8.11
N ASP A 27 -12.17 2.25 8.66
CA ASP A 27 -12.12 0.86 9.13
C ASP A 27 -12.48 -0.18 8.06
N ALA A 28 -12.98 0.26 6.89
CA ALA A 28 -13.34 -0.64 5.82
C ALA A 28 -12.12 -1.06 4.99
N TYR A 29 -11.93 -2.37 4.83
CA TYR A 29 -11.03 -2.92 3.81
C TYR A 29 -11.74 -2.94 2.47
N LEU A 30 -11.10 -2.36 1.46
CA LEU A 30 -11.60 -2.30 0.09
C LEU A 30 -10.72 -3.17 -0.80
N ASP A 31 -11.21 -3.50 -2.00
CA ASP A 31 -10.40 -4.13 -3.03
C ASP A 31 -9.29 -3.16 -3.49
N PRO A 32 -8.00 -3.43 -3.20
CA PRO A 32 -6.90 -2.56 -3.61
C PRO A 32 -6.73 -2.51 -5.13
N LEU A 33 -7.21 -3.51 -5.88
CA LEU A 33 -7.12 -3.55 -7.34
C LEU A 33 -8.04 -2.53 -8.01
N SER A 34 -9.05 -2.02 -7.29
CA SER A 34 -9.94 -0.95 -7.77
C SER A 34 -9.23 0.37 -8.08
N LEU A 35 -8.04 0.60 -7.51
CA LEU A 35 -7.23 1.79 -7.77
C LEU A 35 -6.37 1.67 -9.04
N LEU A 36 -6.29 0.48 -9.64
CA LEU A 36 -5.38 0.23 -10.74
C LEU A 36 -6.11 0.32 -12.08
N PRO A 37 -5.56 1.05 -13.07
CA PRO A 37 -6.09 1.01 -14.42
C PRO A 37 -5.99 -0.42 -15.01
N PRO A 38 -6.87 -0.81 -15.95
CA PRO A 38 -6.91 -2.18 -16.50
C PRO A 38 -5.57 -2.69 -17.04
N GLY A 39 -4.72 -1.80 -17.53
CA GLY A 39 -3.38 -2.14 -18.02
C GLY A 39 -2.42 -2.67 -16.94
N LEU A 40 -2.62 -2.30 -15.68
CA LEU A 40 -1.83 -2.73 -14.53
C LEU A 40 -2.39 -3.98 -13.82
N LEU A 41 -3.59 -4.44 -14.20
CA LEU A 41 -4.16 -5.70 -13.73
C LEU A 41 -3.55 -6.93 -14.43
N ARG A 42 -2.75 -6.72 -15.48
CA ARG A 42 -2.05 -7.79 -16.19
C ARG A 42 -0.78 -8.20 -15.44
N ARG A 43 -0.50 -9.50 -15.45
CA ARG A 43 0.55 -10.16 -14.65
C ARG A 43 1.92 -9.50 -14.82
N GLY A 44 2.35 -8.82 -13.76
CA GLY A 44 3.68 -8.29 -13.53
C GLY A 44 3.81 -7.98 -12.03
N PRO A 45 5.02 -7.76 -11.51
CA PRO A 45 5.19 -7.37 -10.11
C PRO A 45 4.45 -6.05 -9.85
N SER A 46 3.64 -5.99 -8.79
CA SER A 46 2.99 -4.75 -8.36
C SER A 46 4.05 -3.71 -8.02
N ARG A 47 4.16 -2.67 -8.86
CA ARG A 47 5.04 -1.52 -8.61
C ARG A 47 4.19 -0.35 -8.16
N LEU A 48 4.38 0.08 -6.92
CA LEU A 48 3.78 1.33 -6.43
C LEU A 48 4.45 2.50 -7.15
N LEU A 49 3.67 3.17 -8.00
CA LEU A 49 4.09 4.42 -8.64
C LEU A 49 3.77 5.60 -7.71
N PRO A 50 4.56 6.69 -7.76
CA PRO A 50 4.20 7.91 -7.06
C PRO A 50 2.81 8.38 -7.50
N VAL A 51 1.94 8.67 -6.54
CA VAL A 51 0.64 9.28 -6.81
C VAL A 51 0.76 10.76 -6.50
N PHE A 52 0.54 11.60 -7.52
CA PHE A 52 0.60 13.06 -7.39
C PHE A 52 -0.81 13.64 -7.24
N GLY A 53 -0.97 14.68 -6.41
CA GLY A 53 -2.24 15.41 -6.29
C GLY A 53 -3.29 14.76 -5.39
N VAL A 54 -2.95 13.72 -4.62
CA VAL A 54 -3.82 13.19 -3.56
C VAL A 54 -3.56 14.01 -2.28
N PRO A 55 -4.59 14.63 -1.67
CA PRO A 55 -4.42 15.34 -0.41
C PRO A 55 -3.94 14.40 0.69
N GLU A 56 -2.89 14.78 1.40
CA GLU A 56 -2.50 14.07 2.62
C GLU A 56 -3.60 14.22 3.68
N PRO A 57 -3.92 13.14 4.44
CA PRO A 57 -4.78 13.28 5.59
C PRO A 57 -4.14 14.25 6.59
N PRO A 58 -4.94 15.10 7.25
CA PRO A 58 -4.40 16.04 8.22
C PRO A 58 -3.67 15.29 9.34
N PRO A 59 -2.59 15.87 9.90
CA PRO A 59 -1.92 15.27 11.04
C PRO A 59 -2.93 15.07 12.16
N LEU A 60 -2.93 13.87 12.75
CA LEU A 60 -3.74 13.60 13.93
C LEU A 60 -3.31 14.58 15.03
N SER A 61 -4.22 15.45 15.46
CA SER A 61 -3.97 16.30 16.63
C SER A 61 -3.75 15.39 17.84
N PRO A 62 -2.69 15.60 18.64
CA PRO A 62 -2.59 14.92 19.92
C PRO A 62 -3.82 15.34 20.74
N SER A 63 -4.64 14.35 21.12
CA SER A 63 -5.72 14.61 22.07
C SER A 63 -5.09 15.15 23.34
N GLY A 64 -5.44 16.39 23.68
CA GLY A 64 -4.93 17.08 24.85
C GLY A 64 -5.21 16.27 26.11
N VAL A 65 -4.14 16.01 26.86
CA VAL A 65 -4.18 15.80 28.32
C VAL A 65 -4.03 17.14 29.02
#